data_AF-A0A4P6FBY5-F1
#
_entry.id   AF-A0A4P6FBY5-F1
#
_cell.length_a   1.000
_cell.length_b   1.000
_cell.length_c   1.000
_cell.angle_alpha   90.00
_cell.angle_beta   90.00
_cell.angle_gamma   90.00
#
_symmetry.space_group_name_H-M   'P 1'
#
loop_
_entity.id
_entity.type
_entity.pdbx_description
1 polymer ?
#
loop_
_entity_poly.entity_id
_entity_poly.type
_entity_poly.pdbx_seq_one_letter_code
_entity_poly.pdbx_strand_id
1 'polypeptide(L)'
;MTEQQADTTDLKALADMLGELVTYCTALKQGASGFAYMLPNEWQGPAMANFLGMFEKWQLGAEAMTQAAEGLQDQVEGAHQAYTQTIESLDASWSKISAGLG
;
A
#
# COMPACT_ATOMS: atom_id res chain seq x y z
N MET A 1 -28.18 2.76 1.14
CA MET A 1 -27.33 2.87 2.35
C MET A 1 -26.56 1.58 2.64
N THR A 2 -27.18 0.40 2.65
CA THR A 2 -26.48 -0.87 2.95
C THR A 2 -25.42 -1.25 1.91
N GLU A 3 -25.69 -1.06 0.62
CA GLU A 3 -24.69 -1.30 -0.45
C GLU A 3 -23.49 -0.34 -0.35
N GLN A 4 -23.74 0.94 -0.07
CA GLN A 4 -22.67 1.94 0.08
C GLN A 4 -21.79 1.70 1.32
N GLN A 5 -22.35 1.09 2.38
CA GLN A 5 -21.60 0.62 3.54
C GLN A 5 -20.79 -0.65 3.25
N ALA A 6 -21.27 -1.51 2.35
CA ALA A 6 -20.51 -2.67 1.87
C ALA A 6 -19.31 -2.23 1.02
N ASP A 7 -19.51 -1.30 0.09
CA ASP A 7 -18.44 -0.77 -0.78
C ASP A 7 -17.31 -0.09 0.03
N THR A 8 -17.67 0.66 1.07
CA THR A 8 -16.69 1.28 1.98
C THR A 8 -15.96 0.25 2.86
N THR A 9 -16.64 -0.84 3.25
CA THR A 9 -16.01 -1.96 3.98
C THR A 9 -15.00 -2.71 3.11
N ASP A 10 -15.34 -2.97 1.85
CA ASP A 10 -14.44 -3.66 0.91
C ASP A 10 -13.24 -2.79 0.55
N LEU A 11 -13.43 -1.48 0.37
CA LEU A 11 -12.33 -0.52 0.18
C LEU A 11 -11.41 -0.46 1.40
N LYS A 12 -11.97 -0.47 2.62
CA LYS A 12 -11.20 -0.52 3.87
C LYS A 12 -10.35 -1.79 3.94
N ALA A 13 -10.93 -2.95 3.65
CA ALA A 13 -10.23 -4.23 3.66
C ALA A 13 -9.09 -4.29 2.61
N LEU A 14 -9.32 -3.72 1.43
CA LEU A 14 -8.30 -3.60 0.40
C LEU A 14 -7.15 -2.67 0.82
N ALA A 15 -7.46 -1.53 1.44
CA ALA A 15 -6.45 -0.61 1.96
C ALA A 15 -5.57 -1.29 3.02
N ASP A 16 -6.18 -2.05 3.93
CA ASP A 16 -5.47 -2.77 4.98
C ASP A 16 -4.53 -3.84 4.38
N MET A 17 -5.01 -4.60 3.38
CA MET A 17 -4.19 -5.59 2.67
C MET A 17 -3.01 -4.96 1.93
N LEU A 18 -3.20 -3.80 1.30
CA LEU A 18 -2.13 -3.07 0.63
C LEU A 18 -1.09 -2.54 1.64
N GLY A 19 -1.53 -2.07 2.81
CA GLY A 19 -0.62 -1.68 3.90
C GLY A 19 0.25 -2.84 4.40
N GLU A 20 -0.31 -4.05 4.50
CA GLU A 20 0.45 -5.26 4.82
C GLU A 20 1.48 -5.58 3.73
N LEU A 21 1.11 -5.44 2.46
CA LEU A 21 2.02 -5.65 1.33
C LEU A 21 3.20 -4.67 1.35
N VAL A 22 2.95 -3.37 1.59
CA VAL A 22 4.00 -2.35 1.73
C VAL A 22 4.94 -2.70 2.89
N THR A 23 4.39 -3.11 4.02
CA THR A 23 5.16 -3.54 5.19
C THR A 23 6.06 -4.73 4.86
N TYR A 24 5.51 -5.73 4.16
CA TYR A 24 6.27 -6.91 3.73
C TYR A 24 7.39 -6.56 2.76
N CYS A 25 7.11 -5.77 1.72
CA CYS A 25 8.11 -5.30 0.76
C CYS A 25 9.24 -4.52 1.44
N THR A 26 8.90 -3.68 2.41
CA THR A 26 9.87 -2.91 3.21
C THR A 26 10.76 -3.82 4.05
N ALA A 27 10.17 -4.79 4.76
CA ALA A 27 10.92 -5.74 5.58
C ALA A 27 11.87 -6.59 4.73
N LEU A 28 11.41 -7.05 3.56
CA LEU A 28 12.21 -7.80 2.61
C LEU A 28 13.41 -6.97 2.10
N LYS A 29 13.18 -5.68 1.78
CA LYS A 29 14.23 -4.73 1.37
C LYS A 29 15.30 -4.56 2.45
N GLN A 30 14.87 -4.35 3.70
CA GLN A 30 15.78 -4.18 4.84
C GLN A 30 16.60 -5.45 5.12
N GLY A 31 15.95 -6.62 5.12
CA GLY A 31 16.61 -7.90 5.37
C GLY A 31 17.71 -8.19 4.36
N ALA A 32 17.40 -8.09 3.07
CA ALA A 32 18.39 -8.35 2.02
C ALA A 32 19.51 -7.29 1.97
N SER A 33 19.21 -6.02 2.28
CA SER A 33 20.24 -4.99 2.43
C SER A 33 21.21 -5.34 3.57
N GLY A 34 20.70 -5.86 4.68
CA GLY A 34 21.53 -6.39 5.78
C GLY A 34 22.49 -7.49 5.32
N PHE A 35 22.02 -8.43 4.49
CA PHE A 35 22.88 -9.48 3.92
C PHE A 35 23.98 -8.93 3.01
N ALA A 36 23.67 -7.95 2.17
CA ALA A 36 24.65 -7.33 1.27
C ALA A 36 25.81 -6.64 2.02
N TYR A 37 25.57 -6.12 3.22
CA TYR A 37 26.63 -5.54 4.05
C TYR A 37 27.49 -6.58 4.79
N MET A 38 26.99 -7.80 5.01
CA MET A 38 27.74 -8.86 5.71
C MET A 38 28.64 -9.68 4.78
N LEU A 39 28.26 -9.82 3.51
CA LEU A 39 28.96 -10.63 2.51
C LEU A 39 30.37 -10.19 2.08
N PRO A 40 30.75 -8.89 2.05
CA PRO A 40 32.07 -8.46 1.59
C PRO A 40 33.24 -9.00 2.42
N ASN A 41 32.98 -9.41 3.66
CA ASN A 41 34.00 -10.00 4.54
C ASN A 41 34.24 -11.49 4.28
N GLU A 42 33.29 -12.21 3.67
CA GLU A 42 33.36 -13.67 3.49
C GLU A 42 33.49 -14.10 2.03
N TRP A 43 32.98 -13.32 1.07
CA TRP A 43 33.07 -13.62 -0.36
C TRP A 43 33.98 -12.62 -1.07
N GLN A 44 35.02 -13.11 -1.75
CA GLN A 44 35.93 -12.29 -2.56
C GLN A 44 35.98 -12.78 -4.02
N GLY A 45 36.37 -11.88 -4.92
CA GLY A 45 36.56 -12.20 -6.34
C GLY A 45 35.29 -12.14 -7.19
N PRO A 46 35.27 -12.81 -8.37
CA PRO A 46 34.21 -12.66 -9.36
C PRO A 46 32.80 -13.03 -8.87
N ALA A 47 32.69 -13.92 -7.89
CA ALA A 47 31.41 -14.31 -7.29
C ALA A 47 30.76 -13.14 -6.52
N MET A 48 31.55 -12.34 -5.80
CA MET A 48 31.06 -11.14 -5.11
C MET A 48 30.57 -10.09 -6.11
N ALA A 49 31.34 -9.83 -7.18
CA ALA A 49 30.94 -8.87 -8.20
C ALA A 49 29.61 -9.27 -8.89
N ASN A 50 29.45 -10.56 -9.20
CA ASN A 50 28.19 -11.08 -9.76
C ASN A 50 27.03 -10.97 -8.78
N PHE A 51 27.25 -11.29 -7.51
CA PHE A 51 26.23 -11.15 -6.47
C PHE A 51 25.79 -9.69 -6.32
N LEU A 52 26.72 -8.75 -6.21
CA LEU A 52 26.41 -7.32 -6.09
C LEU A 52 25.59 -6.81 -7.27
N GLY A 53 25.97 -7.18 -8.51
CA GLY A 53 25.21 -6.80 -9.70
C GLY A 53 23.80 -7.40 -9.77
N MET A 54 23.60 -8.62 -9.23
CA MET A 54 22.25 -9.19 -9.09
C MET A 54 21.46 -8.56 -7.95
N PHE A 55 22.13 -8.26 -6.84
CA PHE A 55 21.54 -7.61 -5.67
C PHE A 55 21.04 -6.20 -6.01
N GLU A 56 21.82 -5.39 -6.74
CA GLU A 56 21.38 -4.06 -7.19
C GLU A 56 20.13 -4.13 -8.07
N LYS A 57 20.08 -5.06 -9.03
CA LYS A 57 18.88 -5.27 -9.87
C LYS A 57 17.67 -5.69 -9.05
N TRP A 58 17.88 -6.60 -8.11
CA TRP A 58 16.83 -7.03 -7.19
C TRP A 58 16.34 -5.86 -6.32
N GLN A 59 17.25 -5.04 -5.80
CA GLN A 59 16.93 -3.89 -4.95
C GLN A 59 16.09 -2.86 -5.70
N LEU A 60 16.43 -2.56 -6.97
CA LEU A 60 15.62 -1.68 -7.82
C LEU A 60 14.21 -2.24 -8.06
N GLY A 61 14.08 -3.55 -8.29
CA GLY A 61 12.78 -4.19 -8.44
C GLY A 61 11.95 -4.17 -7.15
N ALA A 62 12.58 -4.40 -6.00
CA ALA A 62 11.94 -4.32 -4.69
C ALA A 62 11.46 -2.90 -4.36
N GLU A 63 12.24 -1.89 -4.72
CA GLU A 63 11.87 -0.48 -4.58
C GLU A 63 10.66 -0.14 -5.45
N ALA A 64 10.68 -0.52 -6.74
CA ALA A 64 9.56 -0.29 -7.65
C ALA A 64 8.26 -0.98 -7.17
N MET A 65 8.37 -2.19 -6.59
CA MET A 65 7.24 -2.90 -6.02
C MET A 65 6.67 -2.19 -4.79
N THR A 66 7.54 -1.68 -3.91
CA THR A 66 7.12 -0.87 -2.74
C THR A 66 6.35 0.37 -3.20
N GLN A 67 6.90 1.13 -4.15
CA GLN A 67 6.26 2.34 -4.68
C GLN A 67 4.93 2.06 -5.37
N ALA A 68 4.83 0.94 -6.10
CA ALA A 68 3.57 0.53 -6.71
C ALA A 68 2.50 0.18 -5.65
N ALA A 69 2.89 -0.49 -4.58
CA ALA A 69 2.00 -0.83 -3.48
C ALA A 69 1.54 0.42 -2.71
N GLU A 70 2.45 1.38 -2.44
CA GLU A 70 2.11 2.69 -1.86
C GLU A 70 1.12 3.47 -2.75
N GLY A 71 1.38 3.52 -4.06
CA GLY A 71 0.48 4.21 -5.00
C GLY A 71 -0.91 3.58 -5.10
N LEU A 72 -1.02 2.26 -4.93
CA LEU A 72 -2.32 1.58 -4.84
C LEU A 72 -3.02 1.91 -3.52
N GLN A 73 -2.28 1.93 -2.41
CA GLN A 73 -2.82 2.26 -1.09
C GLN A 73 -3.41 3.69 -1.10
N ASP A 74 -2.69 4.66 -1.63
CA ASP A 74 -3.15 6.05 -1.76
C ASP A 74 -4.44 6.17 -2.58
N GLN A 75 -4.53 5.41 -3.69
CA GLN A 75 -5.74 5.41 -4.52
C GLN A 75 -6.96 4.84 -3.79
N VAL A 76 -6.77 3.73 -3.06
CA VAL A 76 -7.86 3.09 -2.32
C VAL A 76 -8.31 3.96 -1.15
N GLU A 77 -7.37 4.59 -0.43
CA GLU A 77 -7.69 5.53 0.64
C GLU A 77 -8.43 6.76 0.12
N GLY A 78 -7.98 7.32 -1.01
CA GLY A 78 -8.67 8.42 -1.68
C GLY A 78 -10.09 8.05 -2.11
N ALA A 79 -10.29 6.85 -2.66
CA ALA A 79 -11.61 6.35 -3.02
C ALA A 79 -12.50 6.19 -1.77
N HIS A 80 -12.00 5.56 -0.71
CA HIS A 80 -12.73 5.38 0.55
C HIS A 80 -13.18 6.72 1.15
N GLN A 81 -12.31 7.73 1.18
CA GLN A 81 -12.65 9.07 1.66
C GLN A 81 -13.74 9.73 0.81
N ALA A 82 -13.63 9.65 -0.52
CA ALA A 82 -14.61 10.23 -1.43
C ALA A 82 -16.00 9.59 -1.28
N TYR A 83 -16.05 8.26 -1.15
CA TYR A 83 -17.31 7.53 -0.90
C TYR A 83 -17.91 7.92 0.45
N THR A 84 -17.10 7.97 1.51
CA THR A 84 -17.54 8.34 2.86
C THR A 84 -18.15 9.75 2.88
N GLN A 85 -17.45 10.74 2.32
CA GLN A 85 -17.93 12.11 2.25
C GLN A 85 -19.22 12.25 1.45
N THR A 86 -19.36 11.47 0.37
CA THR A 86 -20.57 11.47 -0.45
C THR A 86 -21.77 10.91 0.32
N ILE A 87 -21.58 9.81 1.06
CA ILE A 87 -22.62 9.21 1.90
C ILE A 87 -23.08 10.20 2.98
N GLU A 88 -22.14 10.81 3.71
CA GLU A 88 -22.44 11.80 4.75
C GLU A 88 -23.21 13.01 4.19
N SER A 89 -22.83 13.48 2.99
CA SER A 89 -23.51 14.59 2.32
C SER A 89 -24.94 14.24 1.91
N LEU A 90 -25.16 13.02 1.41
CA LEU A 90 -26.49 12.51 1.06
C LEU A 90 -27.37 12.38 2.31
N ASP A 91 -26.85 11.84 3.41
CA ASP A 91 -27.56 11.71 4.69
C ASP A 91 -27.96 13.07 5.27
N ALA A 92 -27.04 14.04 5.24
CA ALA A 92 -27.31 15.40 5.70
C ALA A 92 -28.37 16.10 4.83
N SER A 93 -28.31 15.90 3.52
CA SER A 93 -29.28 16.45 2.57
C SER A 93 -30.67 15.83 2.78
N TRP A 94 -30.72 14.51 2.95
CA TRP A 94 -31.97 13.81 3.19
C TRP A 94 -32.62 14.21 4.51
N SER A 95 -31.83 14.32 5.59
CA SER A 95 -32.30 14.76 6.90
C SER A 95 -32.94 16.16 6.85
N LYS A 96 -32.36 17.09 6.06
CA LYS A 96 -32.93 18.43 5.85
C LYS A 96 -34.27 18.37 5.10
N ILE A 97 -34.35 17.56 4.05
CA ILE A 97 -35.58 17.39 3.26
C ILE A 97 -36.68 16.78 4.14
N SER A 98 -36.39 15.72 4.89
CA SER A 98 -37.38 15.08 5.76
C SER A 98 -37.87 16.02 6.87
N ALA A 99 -37.00 16.85 7.42
CA ALA A 99 -37.36 17.81 8.45
C ALA A 99 -38.26 18.96 7.93
N GLY A 100 -38.18 19.30 6.64
CA GLY A 100 -39.04 20.30 6.02
C GLY A 100 -40.40 19.76 5.53
N LEU A 101 -40.59 18.44 5.57
CA LEU A 101 -41.83 17.76 5.16
C LEU A 101 -42.75 17.41 6.35
N GLY A 102 -42.31 17.64 7.59
CA GLY A 102 -43.11 17.55 8.81
C GLY A 102 -43.41 18.92 9.39
#